data_AF-A0A7I7L6T7-F1
#
_entry.id   AF-A0A7I7L6T7-F1
#
_cell.length_a   1.000
_cell.length_b   1.000
_cell.length_c   1.000
_cell.angle_alpha   90.00
_cell.angle_beta   90.00
_cell.angle_gamma   90.00
#
_symmetry.space_group_name_H-M   'P 1'
#
loop_
_entity.id
_entity.type
_entity.pdbx_description
1 polymer ?
#
loop_
_entity_poly.entity_id
_entity_poly.type
_entity_poly.pdbx_seq_one_letter_code
_entity_poly.pdbx_strand_id
1 'polypeptide(L)'
;MLALCLAGICALSMQLRCVDAAREAARLAARGDTGTALQVARAIAPPAARVRLRRDGELVLVSVVARSKLLPELAISVEAVAVAEPG
;
A
#
# COMPACT_ATOMS: atom_id res chain seq x y z
N MET A 1 -15.83 -5.84 -24.76
CA MET A 1 -14.47 -5.24 -24.81
C MET A 1 -14.31 -4.06 -23.86
N LEU A 2 -15.09 -2.98 -23.97
CA LEU A 2 -14.95 -1.80 -23.09
C LEU A 2 -15.04 -2.09 -21.59
N ALA A 3 -15.99 -2.94 -21.17
CA ALA A 3 -16.12 -3.33 -19.77
C ALA A 3 -14.86 -4.04 -19.22
N LEU A 4 -14.21 -4.86 -20.04
CA LEU A 4 -12.95 -5.53 -19.69
C LEU A 4 -11.80 -4.52 -19.60
N CYS A 5 -11.73 -3.56 -20.52
CA CYS A 5 -10.75 -2.49 -20.46
C CYS A 5 -10.90 -1.65 -19.20
N LEU A 6 -12.13 -1.26 -18.84
CA LEU A 6 -12.43 -0.51 -17.62
C LEU A 6 -12.06 -1.31 -16.37
N ALA A 7 -12.37 -2.60 -16.32
CA ALA A 7 -11.97 -3.47 -15.21
C ALA A 7 -10.43 -3.54 -15.07
N GLY A 8 -9.71 -3.66 -16.20
CA GLY A 8 -8.25 -3.63 -16.22
C GLY A 8 -7.68 -2.31 -15.74
N ILE A 9 -8.23 -1.17 -16.19
CA ILE A 9 -7.80 0.16 -15.74
C ILE A 9 -8.05 0.32 -14.24
N CYS A 10 -9.22 -0.07 -13.73
CA CYS A 10 -9.50 0.00 -12.30
C CYS A 10 -8.53 -0.87 -11.48
N ALA A 11 -8.19 -2.06 -11.95
CA ALA A 11 -7.21 -2.94 -11.31
C ALA A 11 -5.82 -2.29 -11.29
N LEU A 12 -5.37 -1.71 -12.40
CA LEU A 12 -4.10 -0.99 -12.48
C LEU A 12 -4.06 0.24 -11.58
N SER A 13 -5.12 1.06 -11.56
CA SER A 13 -5.22 2.20 -10.66
C SER A 13 -5.16 1.78 -9.19
N MET A 14 -5.82 0.67 -8.84
CA MET A 14 -5.76 0.11 -7.50
C MET A 14 -4.35 -0.39 -7.14
N GLN A 15 -3.65 -1.01 -8.09
CA GLN A 15 -2.27 -1.43 -7.90
C GLN A 15 -1.32 -0.26 -7.69
N LEU A 16 -1.40 0.78 -8.53
CA LEU A 16 -0.57 1.99 -8.39
C LEU A 16 -0.80 2.65 -7.03
N ARG A 17 -2.06 2.83 -6.62
CA ARG A 17 -2.39 3.37 -5.30
C ARG A 17 -1.84 2.53 -4.14
N CYS A 18 -1.85 1.20 -4.26
CA CYS A 18 -1.24 0.33 -3.25
C CYS A 18 0.28 0.49 -3.20
N VAL A 19 0.95 0.60 -4.36
CA VAL A 19 2.41 0.83 -4.46
C VAL A 19 2.80 2.16 -3.84
N ASP A 20 2.09 3.24 -4.19
CA ASP A 20 2.35 4.58 -3.66
C ASP A 20 2.12 4.63 -2.16
N ALA A 21 1.00 4.07 -1.67
CA ALA A 21 0.70 3.99 -0.25
C ALA A 21 1.78 3.21 0.53
N ALA A 22 2.22 2.06 0.01
CA ALA A 22 3.24 1.24 0.67
C ALA A 22 4.60 1.96 0.71
N ARG A 23 5.03 2.55 -0.41
CA ARG A 23 6.30 3.28 -0.49
C ARG A 23 6.34 4.49 0.44
N GLU A 24 5.31 5.32 0.42
CA GLU A 24 5.31 6.57 1.19
C GLU A 24 5.26 6.28 2.70
N ALA A 25 4.46 5.29 3.09
CA ALA A 25 4.41 4.83 4.47
C ALA A 25 5.73 4.19 4.91
N ALA A 26 6.40 3.40 4.05
CA ALA A 26 7.69 2.81 4.39
C ALA A 26 8.76 3.91 4.63
N ARG A 27 8.78 4.96 3.81
CA ARG A 27 9.69 6.11 4.02
C ARG A 27 9.41 6.85 5.32
N LEU A 28 8.14 7.16 5.61
CA LEU A 28 7.76 7.86 6.84
C LEU A 28 8.04 7.03 8.09
N ALA A 29 7.76 5.72 8.02
CA ALA A 29 8.01 4.80 9.12
C ALA A 29 9.50 4.53 9.33
N ALA A 30 10.31 4.55 8.27
CA ALA A 30 11.77 4.52 8.36
C ALA A 30 12.35 5.73 9.13
N ARG A 31 11.67 6.87 9.10
CA ARG A 31 11.99 8.07 9.91
C ARG A 31 11.51 7.99 11.36
N GLY A 32 10.88 6.88 11.75
CA GLY A 32 10.28 6.71 13.08
C GLY A 32 8.86 7.25 13.21
N ASP A 33 8.27 7.86 12.18
CA ASP A 33 6.90 8.38 12.22
C ASP A 33 5.88 7.35 11.72
N THR A 34 5.66 6.31 12.53
CA THR A 34 4.70 5.24 12.19
C THR A 34 3.25 5.70 12.21
N GLY A 35 2.93 6.72 13.01
CA GLY A 35 1.56 7.25 13.12
C GLY A 35 1.13 7.95 11.84
N THR A 36 1.96 8.89 11.37
CA THR A 36 1.73 9.59 10.10
C THR A 36 1.83 8.61 8.92
N ALA A 37 2.76 7.64 8.95
CA ALA A 37 2.88 6.62 7.92
C ALA A 37 1.55 5.86 7.71
N LEU A 38 0.89 5.43 8.79
CA LEU A 38 -0.41 4.74 8.70
C LEU A 38 -1.53 5.65 8.20
N GLN A 39 -1.53 6.92 8.60
CA GLN A 39 -2.52 7.90 8.15
C GLN A 39 -2.38 8.16 6.64
N VAL A 40 -1.16 8.41 6.16
CA VAL A 40 -0.85 8.63 4.75
C VAL A 40 -1.15 7.38 3.92
N ALA A 41 -0.75 6.20 4.39
CA ALA A 41 -1.08 4.94 3.73
C ALA A 41 -2.59 4.78 3.51
N ARG A 42 -3.40 5.05 4.54
CA ARG A 42 -4.86 4.94 4.47
C ARG A 42 -5.50 6.01 3.58
N ALA A 43 -4.90 7.20 3.48
CA ALA A 43 -5.37 8.27 2.61
C ALA A 43 -5.13 7.92 1.13
N ILE A 44 -3.99 7.33 0.80
CA ILE A 44 -3.64 6.97 -0.59
C ILE A 44 -4.30 5.65 -1.00
N ALA A 45 -4.30 4.65 -0.12
CA ALA A 45 -4.75 3.29 -0.44
C ALA A 45 -6.23 3.23 -0.84
N PRO A 46 -6.62 2.22 -1.63
CA PRO A 46 -8.03 1.98 -1.96
C PRO A 46 -8.92 1.79 -0.72
N PRO A 47 -10.24 2.07 -0.81
CA PRO A 47 -11.16 1.86 0.29
C PRO A 47 -11.12 0.42 0.82
N ALA A 48 -11.20 0.26 2.15
CA ALA A 48 -11.09 -1.02 2.85
C ALA A 48 -9.76 -1.77 2.65
N ALA A 49 -8.71 -1.10 2.16
CA ALA A 49 -7.37 -1.65 2.17
C ALA A 49 -6.88 -1.89 3.60
N ARG A 50 -6.23 -3.04 3.81
CA ARG A 50 -5.52 -3.35 5.04
C ARG A 50 -4.07 -2.95 4.89
N VAL A 51 -3.63 -2.05 5.76
CA VAL A 51 -2.24 -1.62 5.85
C VAL A 51 -1.61 -2.29 7.08
N ARG A 52 -0.44 -2.90 6.90
CA ARG A 52 0.37 -3.48 7.98
C ARG A 52 1.76 -2.91 7.90
N LEU A 53 2.31 -2.56 9.05
CA LEU A 53 3.67 -2.08 9.19
C LEU A 53 4.39 -3.03 10.13
N ARG A 54 5.57 -3.48 9.71
CA ARG A 54 6.45 -4.34 10.49
C ARG A 54 7.85 -3.77 10.44
N ARG A 55 8.56 -3.90 11.56
CA ARG A 55 9.98 -3.58 11.63
C ARG A 55 10.75 -4.88 11.83
N ASP A 56 11.81 -5.06 11.05
CA ASP A 56 12.69 -6.22 11.06
C ASP A 56 14.14 -5.75 11.09
N GLY A 57 14.69 -5.64 12.30
CA GLY A 57 15.95 -4.94 12.54
C GLY A 57 15.91 -3.50 12.02
N GLU A 58 16.80 -3.21 11.06
CA GLU A 58 16.90 -1.92 10.39
C GLU A 58 15.93 -1.76 9.21
N LEU A 59 15.13 -2.79 8.88
CA LEU A 59 14.17 -2.71 7.79
C LEU A 59 12.78 -2.38 8.33
N VAL A 60 12.08 -1.53 7.60
CA VAL A 60 10.67 -1.24 7.78
C VAL A 60 9.92 -1.77 6.57
N LEU A 61 9.05 -2.73 6.81
CA LEU A 61 8.22 -3.40 5.81
C LEU A 61 6.79 -2.90 5.95
N VAL A 62 6.23 -2.39 4.85
CA VAL A 62 4.84 -1.97 4.78
C VAL A 62 4.12 -2.80 3.74
N SER A 63 3.09 -3.52 4.18
CA SER A 63 2.19 -4.28 3.33
C SER A 63 0.84 -3.59 3.19
N VAL A 64 0.37 -3.44 1.97
CA VAL A 64 -0.95 -2.91 1.63
C VAL A 64 -1.71 -3.95 0.83
N VAL A 65 -2.83 -4.42 1.38
CA VAL A 65 -3.70 -5.40 0.73
C VAL A 65 -5.07 -4.80 0.52
N ALA A 66 -5.51 -4.75 -0.74
CA ALA A 66 -6.82 -4.24 -1.09
C ALA A 66 -7.58 -5.28 -1.94
N ARG A 67 -8.90 -5.33 -1.80
CA ARG A 67 -9.78 -6.19 -2.62
C ARG A 67 -10.59 -5.34 -3.58
N SER A 68 -10.73 -5.80 -4.82
CA SER A 68 -11.53 -5.10 -5.82
C SER A 68 -13.02 -5.24 -5.50
N LYS A 69 -13.78 -4.15 -5.60
CA LYS A 69 -15.24 -4.19 -5.48
C LYS A 69 -15.91 -4.77 -6.73
N LEU A 70 -15.27 -4.62 -7.89
CA LEU A 70 -15.78 -5.12 -9.18
C LEU A 70 -15.47 -6.61 -9.37
N LEU A 71 -14.38 -7.08 -8.79
CA LEU A 71 -13.90 -8.46 -8.89
C LEU A 71 -13.53 -8.94 -7.47
N PRO A 72 -14.48 -9.44 -6.67
CA PRO A 72 -14.25 -9.77 -5.26
C PRO A 72 -13.14 -10.81 -5.02
N GLU A 73 -12.94 -11.70 -5.99
CA GLU A 73 -11.86 -12.71 -6.01
C GLU A 73 -10.48 -12.10 -6.29
N LEU A 74 -10.42 -10.86 -6.77
CA LEU A 74 -9.17 -10.16 -7.06
C LEU A 74 -8.71 -9.35 -5.84
N ALA A 75 -7.65 -9.83 -5.20
CA ALA A 75 -6.91 -9.11 -4.18
C ALA A 75 -5.56 -8.64 -4.73
N ILE A 76 -5.24 -7.37 -4.50
CA ILE A 76 -3.94 -6.80 -4.81
C ILE A 76 -3.17 -6.67 -3.49
N SER A 77 -2.01 -7.32 -3.44
CA SER A 77 -1.08 -7.26 -2.30
C SER A 77 0.21 -6.62 -2.78
N VAL A 78 0.62 -5.55 -2.10
CA VAL A 78 1.88 -4.87 -2.35
C VAL A 78 2.66 -4.79 -1.05
N GLU A 79 3.98 -4.93 -1.15
CA GLU A 79 4.91 -4.75 -0.06
C GLU A 79 6.00 -3.76 -0.48
N ALA A 80 6.33 -2.83 0.40
CA ALA A 80 7.44 -1.91 0.25
C ALA A 80 8.36 -2.02 1.47
N VAL A 81 9.67 -1.86 1.23
CA VAL A 81 10.69 -1.95 2.26
C VAL A 81 11.54 -0.68 2.22
N ALA A 82 11.89 -0.17 3.39
CA ALA A 82 12.82 0.94 3.57
C ALA A 82 13.77 0.63 4.72
N VAL A 83 15.00 1.15 4.66
CA VAL A 83 15.95 1.08 5.77
C VAL A 83 15.65 2.23 6.72
N ALA A 84 15.62 1.96 8.03
CA ALA A 84 15.43 2.95 9.06
C ALA A 84 16.60 3.95 9.07
N GLU A 85 16.28 5.23 9.28
CA GLU A 85 17.33 6.24 9.44
C GLU A 85 18.09 5.96 10.76
N PRO A 86 19.43 5.94 10.74
CA PRO A 86 20.21 5.87 11.97
C PRO A 86 19.95 7.14 12.79
N GLY A 87 19.51 6.95 14.04
CA GLY A 87 19.28 8.03 14.99
C GLY A 87 20.55 8.65 15.54
#